data_AF-A0AAU9UTD3-F1
#
_entry.id   AF-A0AAU9UTD3-F1
#
_cell.length_a   1.000
_cell.length_b   1.000
_cell.length_c   1.000
_cell.angle_alpha   90.00
_cell.angle_beta   90.00
_cell.angle_gamma   90.00
#
_symmetry.space_group_name_H-M   'P 1'
#
loop_
_entity.id
_entity.type
_entity.pdbx_description
1 polymer ?
#
loop_
_entity_poly.entity_id
_entity_poly.type
_entity_poly.pdbx_seq_one_letter_code
_entity_poly.pdbx_strand_id
1 'polypeptide(L)'
;MVGDLFVKWMKHFVSFAGCNFESKIILILDGHSSHKKLEALEFAKPNGVLLLCLPPHCTHRMQPLDVSFFGPLDAYYNREMNTWLKTHPGRTVGLHQVAGIFGRAYGSAAFVGKIMSGFEKTNLSMECTIFFQITYCYPAKSPKMLSKRVIENALREMLNNFLDQ
;
A
#
# COMPACT_ATOMS: atom_id res chain seq x y z
N MET A 1 0.03 -10.72 9.20
CA MET A 1 1.36 -10.29 9.74
C MET A 1 1.38 -10.57 11.24
N VAL A 2 2.52 -10.94 11.85
CA VAL A 2 2.65 -11.01 13.33
C VAL A 2 3.05 -9.62 13.84
N GLY A 3 2.54 -9.20 15.00
CA GLY A 3 2.71 -7.81 15.44
C GLY A 3 4.17 -7.34 15.61
N ASP A 4 5.09 -8.21 16.00
CA ASP A 4 6.51 -7.83 16.16
C ASP A 4 7.21 -7.64 14.80
N LEU A 5 6.71 -8.33 13.76
CA LEU A 5 7.15 -8.11 12.38
C LEU A 5 6.66 -6.76 11.85
N PHE A 6 5.46 -6.31 12.26
CA PHE A 6 4.93 -5.00 11.90
C PHE A 6 5.80 -3.86 12.44
N VAL A 7 6.31 -3.98 13.67
CA VAL A 7 7.25 -3.00 14.23
C VAL A 7 8.53 -2.90 13.40
N LYS A 8 9.14 -4.05 13.04
CA LYS A 8 10.34 -4.08 12.18
C LYS A 8 10.05 -3.46 10.82
N TRP A 9 8.89 -3.80 10.24
CA TRP A 9 8.44 -3.22 8.98
C TRP A 9 8.22 -1.71 9.10
N MET A 10 7.66 -1.19 10.19
CA MET A 10 7.45 0.25 10.40
C MET A 10 8.77 1.02 10.45
N LYS A 11 9.77 0.48 11.17
CA LYS A 11 11.13 1.04 11.22
C LYS A 11 11.76 1.08 9.82
N HIS A 12 11.61 -0.01 9.06
CA HIS A 12 12.05 -0.07 7.67
C HIS A 12 11.30 0.95 6.79
N PHE A 13 9.97 1.00 6.85
CA PHE A 13 9.13 1.93 6.10
C PHE A 13 9.57 3.39 6.30
N VAL A 14 9.71 3.84 7.55
CA VAL A 14 10.16 5.21 7.86
C VAL A 14 11.51 5.53 7.21
N SER A 15 12.45 4.57 7.19
CA SER A 15 13.78 4.79 6.58
C SER A 15 13.75 5.02 5.07
N PHE A 16 12.71 4.56 4.37
CA PHE A 16 12.56 4.73 2.91
C PHE A 16 11.50 5.77 2.52
N ALA A 17 10.52 6.03 3.38
CA ALA A 17 9.40 6.90 3.07
C ALA A 17 9.79 8.38 3.04
N GLY A 18 10.90 8.76 3.70
CA GLY A 18 11.37 10.15 3.76
C GLY A 18 10.43 11.06 4.56
N CYS A 19 9.60 10.49 5.44
CA CYS A 19 8.73 11.25 6.33
C CYS A 19 9.51 11.93 7.44
N ASN A 20 9.01 13.09 7.86
CA ASN A 20 9.48 13.81 9.04
C ASN A 20 8.35 14.68 9.59
N PHE A 21 8.63 15.50 10.60
CA PHE A 21 7.60 16.30 11.26
C PHE A 21 6.97 17.36 10.33
N GLU A 22 7.73 17.88 9.37
CA GLU A 22 7.30 18.88 8.39
C GLU A 22 6.64 18.25 7.15
N SER A 23 7.06 17.02 6.81
CA SER A 23 6.54 16.23 5.69
C SER A 23 5.92 14.93 6.20
N LYS A 24 4.66 15.05 6.64
CA LYS A 24 3.91 13.92 7.19
C LYS A 24 3.38 13.02 6.08
N ILE A 25 3.35 11.71 6.38
CA ILE A 25 2.80 10.68 5.51
C ILE A 25 1.60 10.05 6.21
N ILE A 26 0.55 9.76 5.45
CA ILE A 26 -0.60 8.99 5.94
C ILE A 26 -0.40 7.54 5.52
N LEU A 27 -0.36 6.64 6.49
CA LEU A 27 -0.33 5.20 6.26
C LEU A 27 -1.71 4.63 6.57
N ILE A 28 -2.35 4.08 5.55
CA ILE A 28 -3.67 3.46 5.68
C ILE A 28 -3.49 1.95 5.92
N LEU A 29 -4.04 1.50 7.04
CA LEU A 29 -3.94 0.13 7.53
C LEU A 29 -5.31 -0.54 7.45
N ASP A 30 -5.34 -1.84 7.12
CA ASP A 30 -6.52 -2.64 7.43
C ASP A 30 -6.65 -2.74 8.97
N GLY A 31 -7.88 -2.84 9.48
CA GLY A 31 -8.15 -2.87 10.92
C GLY A 31 -7.64 -4.12 11.66
N HIS A 32 -6.77 -4.93 11.04
CA HIS A 32 -6.27 -6.19 11.58
C HIS A 32 -5.48 -5.98 12.88
N SER A 33 -5.64 -6.91 13.83
CA SER A 33 -5.08 -6.80 15.18
C SER A 33 -3.55 -6.72 15.22
N SER A 34 -2.87 -7.25 14.21
CA SER A 34 -1.40 -7.16 14.08
C SER A 34 -0.87 -5.74 13.92
N HIS A 35 -1.69 -4.79 13.46
CA HIS A 35 -1.28 -3.41 13.24
C HIS A 35 -1.46 -2.52 14.48
N LYS A 36 -2.06 -3.06 15.54
CA LYS A 36 -2.41 -2.33 16.76
C LYS A 36 -1.36 -2.46 17.86
N LYS A 37 -0.10 -2.72 17.50
CA LYS A 37 1.01 -2.76 18.46
C LYS A 37 1.35 -1.35 18.91
N LEU A 38 1.30 -1.12 20.22
CA LEU A 38 1.61 0.18 20.82
C LEU A 38 3.01 0.68 20.41
N GLU A 39 4.02 -0.20 20.38
CA GLU A 39 5.38 0.17 19.97
C GLU A 39 5.42 0.77 18.54
N ALA A 40 4.64 0.23 17.60
CA ALA A 40 4.59 0.77 16.24
C ALA A 40 3.92 2.14 16.19
N LEU A 41 2.87 2.36 17.00
CA LEU A 41 2.18 3.65 17.12
C LEU A 41 3.08 4.72 17.74
N GLU A 42 3.79 4.37 18.81
CA GLU A 42 4.74 5.23 19.50
C GLU A 42 5.95 5.59 18.62
N PHE A 43 6.37 4.67 17.75
CA PHE A 43 7.42 4.95 16.76
C PHE A 43 6.93 5.80 15.59
N ALA A 44 5.73 5.55 15.07
CA ALA A 44 5.20 6.21 13.88
C ALA A 44 4.97 7.73 14.09
N LYS A 45 4.35 8.09 15.21
CA LYS A 45 3.96 9.48 15.51
C LYS A 45 5.12 10.50 15.51
N PRO A 46 6.25 10.28 16.22
CA PRO A 46 7.38 11.22 16.18
C PRO A 46 8.09 11.24 14.82
N ASN A 47 8.02 10.16 14.05
CA ASN A 47 8.64 10.05 12.72
C ASN A 47 7.75 10.61 11.58
N GLY A 48 6.67 11.33 11.91
CA GLY A 48 5.83 11.97 10.90
C GLY A 48 4.89 11.02 10.16
N VAL A 49 4.62 9.84 10.70
CA VAL A 49 3.68 8.87 10.12
C VAL A 49 2.35 8.92 10.86
N LEU A 50 1.29 9.28 10.15
CA LEU A 50 -0.09 9.28 10.62
C LEU A 50 -0.74 7.95 10.25
N LEU A 51 -1.10 7.15 11.25
CA LEU A 51 -1.75 5.85 11.05
C LEU A 51 -3.27 6.03 10.97
N LEU A 52 -3.86 5.61 9.85
CA LEU A 52 -5.30 5.59 9.66
C LEU A 52 -5.78 4.15 9.49
N CYS A 53 -6.55 3.65 10.45
CA CYS A 53 -7.11 2.30 10.39
C CYS A 53 -8.50 2.34 9.74
N LEU A 54 -8.69 1.54 8.69
CA LEU A 54 -10.03 1.38 8.10
C LEU A 54 -10.95 0.59 9.06
N PRO A 55 -12.24 0.92 9.09
CA PRO A 55 -13.24 0.13 9.80
C PRO A 55 -13.25 -1.32 9.29
N PRO A 56 -13.57 -2.30 10.16
CA PRO A 56 -13.66 -3.70 9.76
C PRO A 56 -14.67 -3.86 8.61
N HIS A 57 -14.38 -4.78 7.69
CA HIS A 57 -15.20 -5.12 6.52
C HIS A 57 -15.30 -4.05 5.40
N CYS A 58 -14.59 -2.92 5.48
CA CYS A 58 -14.60 -1.90 4.41
C CYS A 58 -13.48 -2.07 3.36
N THR A 59 -12.60 -3.07 3.52
CA THR A 59 -11.39 -3.28 2.71
C THR A 59 -11.68 -3.38 1.21
N HIS A 60 -12.66 -4.21 0.83
CA HIS A 60 -13.07 -4.48 -0.54
C HIS A 60 -13.64 -3.27 -1.33
N ARG A 61 -13.98 -2.18 -0.64
CA ARG A 61 -14.49 -0.94 -1.27
C ARG A 61 -13.55 0.25 -1.12
N MET A 62 -12.75 0.28 -0.05
CA MET A 62 -11.94 1.45 0.32
C MET A 62 -10.43 1.23 0.17
N GLN A 63 -9.95 0.01 -0.14
CA GLN A 63 -8.53 -0.19 -0.45
C GLN A 63 -8.31 -0.12 -1.97
N PRO A 64 -7.67 0.95 -2.48
CA PRO A 64 -7.34 1.09 -3.90
C PRO A 64 -6.51 -0.07 -4.41
N LEU A 65 -5.67 -0.67 -3.55
CA LEU A 65 -4.88 -1.84 -3.93
C LEU A 65 -5.77 -3.06 -4.24
N ASP A 66 -6.78 -3.33 -3.41
CA ASP A 66 -7.73 -4.42 -3.68
C ASP A 66 -8.57 -4.14 -4.92
N VAL A 67 -8.98 -2.88 -5.11
CA VAL A 67 -9.88 -2.50 -6.20
C VAL A 67 -9.17 -2.43 -7.56
N SER A 68 -7.91 -1.99 -7.62
CA SER A 68 -7.25 -1.70 -8.91
C SER A 68 -5.90 -2.37 -9.13
N PHE A 69 -5.24 -2.88 -8.09
CA PHE A 69 -3.86 -3.37 -8.20
C PHE A 69 -3.76 -4.90 -8.14
N PHE A 70 -4.41 -5.57 -7.19
CA PHE A 70 -4.23 -7.02 -7.01
C PHE A 70 -4.82 -7.87 -8.13
N GLY A 71 -5.99 -7.50 -8.65
CA GLY A 71 -6.57 -8.20 -9.81
C GLY A 71 -5.60 -8.22 -11.02
N PRO A 72 -5.08 -7.06 -11.46
CA PRO A 72 -4.06 -7.01 -12.49
C PRO A 72 -2.74 -7.70 -12.12
N LEU A 73 -2.26 -7.57 -10.88
CA LEU A 73 -1.03 -8.23 -10.45
C LEU A 73 -1.15 -9.75 -10.56
N ASP A 74 -2.25 -10.33 -10.10
CA ASP A 74 -2.51 -11.76 -10.20
C ASP A 74 -2.59 -12.22 -11.66
N ALA A 75 -3.28 -11.47 -12.52
CA ALA A 75 -3.34 -11.75 -13.96
C ALA A 75 -1.94 -11.72 -14.62
N TYR A 76 -1.11 -10.72 -14.31
CA TYR A 76 0.26 -10.64 -14.84
C TYR A 76 1.16 -11.74 -14.25
N TYR A 77 1.02 -12.06 -12.97
CA TYR A 77 1.77 -13.13 -12.34
C TYR A 77 1.46 -14.49 -12.98
N ASN A 78 0.18 -14.80 -13.18
CA ASN A 78 -0.25 -16.01 -13.87
C ASN A 78 0.25 -16.07 -15.32
N ARG A 79 0.29 -14.92 -16.02
CA ARG A 79 0.88 -14.85 -17.36
C ARG A 79 2.38 -15.16 -17.36
N GLU A 80 3.14 -14.51 -16.49
CA GLU A 80 4.59 -14.70 -16.38
C GLU A 80 4.93 -16.12 -15.93
N MET A 81 4.14 -16.69 -15.01
CA MET A 81 4.26 -18.08 -14.56
C MET A 81 4.05 -19.07 -15.72
N ASN A 82 2.97 -18.89 -16.49
CA ASN A 82 2.67 -19.73 -17.65
C ASN A 82 3.75 -19.65 -18.73
N THR A 83 4.28 -18.44 -18.99
CA THR A 83 5.40 -18.26 -19.92
C THR A 83 6.65 -18.99 -19.44
N TRP A 84 6.96 -18.92 -18.14
CA TRP A 84 8.11 -19.62 -17.58
C TRP A 84 7.98 -21.14 -17.70
N LEU A 85 6.81 -21.69 -17.35
CA LEU A 85 6.55 -23.14 -17.45
C LEU A 85 6.63 -23.67 -18.89
N LYS A 86 6.14 -22.89 -19.87
CA LYS A 86 6.22 -23.25 -21.30
C LYS A 86 7.65 -23.24 -21.83
N THR A 87 8.48 -22.30 -21.36
CA THR A 87 9.88 -22.16 -21.78
C THR A 87 10.83 -23.11 -21.05
N HIS A 88 10.39 -23.70 -19.94
CA HIS A 88 11.17 -24.63 -19.12
C HIS A 88 10.40 -25.94 -18.85
N PRO A 89 10.09 -26.73 -19.89
CA PRO A 89 9.30 -27.95 -19.74
C PRO A 89 9.99 -28.93 -18.78
N GLY A 90 9.19 -29.55 -17.90
CA GLY A 90 9.67 -30.54 -16.92
C GLY A 90 10.42 -29.97 -15.72
N ARG A 91 10.54 -28.64 -15.60
CA ARG A 91 11.16 -27.99 -14.42
C ARG A 91 10.11 -27.45 -13.45
N THR A 92 10.42 -27.53 -12.16
CA THR A 92 9.64 -26.90 -11.09
C THR A 92 10.13 -25.49 -10.81
N VAL A 93 9.22 -24.60 -10.43
CA VAL A 93 9.54 -23.21 -10.08
C VAL A 93 10.12 -23.19 -8.67
N GLY A 94 11.39 -22.82 -8.54
CA GLY A 94 12.05 -22.60 -7.26
C GLY A 94 11.88 -21.16 -6.76
N LEU A 95 12.29 -20.91 -5.52
CA LEU A 95 12.15 -19.60 -4.86
C LEU A 95 12.77 -18.44 -5.65
N HIS A 96 13.94 -18.66 -6.25
CA HIS A 96 14.61 -17.63 -7.05
C HIS A 96 13.81 -17.30 -8.33
N GLN A 97 13.20 -18.30 -8.95
CA GLN A 97 12.34 -18.12 -10.12
C GLN A 97 11.06 -17.38 -9.74
N VAL A 98 10.46 -17.70 -8.58
CA VAL A 98 9.30 -16.95 -8.05
C VAL A 98 9.63 -15.47 -7.91
N ALA A 99 10.77 -15.12 -7.31
CA ALA A 99 11.17 -13.71 -7.16
C ALA A 99 11.29 -12.99 -8.52
N GLY A 100 11.90 -13.63 -9.52
CA GLY A 100 12.03 -13.06 -10.86
C GLY A 100 10.70 -12.92 -11.60
N ILE A 101 9.81 -13.93 -11.51
CA ILE A 101 8.46 -13.92 -12.09
C ILE A 101 7.62 -12.81 -11.45
N PHE A 102 7.63 -12.74 -10.11
CA PHE A 102 6.94 -11.73 -9.35
C PHE A 102 7.43 -10.32 -9.70
N GLY A 103 8.75 -10.10 -9.80
CA GLY A 103 9.31 -8.81 -10.17
C GLY A 103 8.82 -8.29 -11.54
N ARG A 104 8.73 -9.17 -12.55
CA ARG A 104 8.20 -8.81 -13.88
C ARG A 104 6.70 -8.52 -13.85
N ALA A 105 5.94 -9.36 -13.14
CA ALA A 105 4.51 -9.16 -12.96
C ALA A 105 4.22 -7.83 -12.23
N TYR A 106 4.98 -7.56 -11.16
CA TYR A 106 4.88 -6.33 -10.37
C TYR A 106 5.21 -5.10 -11.22
N GLY A 107 6.30 -5.11 -11.99
CA GLY A 107 6.63 -4.02 -12.90
C GLY A 107 5.54 -3.74 -13.95
N SER A 108 4.82 -4.78 -14.38
CA SER A 108 3.68 -4.64 -15.30
C SER A 108 2.41 -4.15 -14.60
N ALA A 109 2.20 -4.51 -13.33
CA ALA A 109 1.05 -4.12 -12.52
C ALA A 109 1.18 -2.69 -11.97
N ALA A 110 2.39 -2.27 -11.62
CA ALA A 110 2.73 -0.99 -10.99
C ALA A 110 2.72 0.19 -11.99
N PHE A 111 1.71 0.21 -12.85
CA PHE A 111 1.47 1.31 -13.76
C PHE A 111 0.72 2.43 -13.04
N VAL A 112 1.33 3.62 -12.99
CA VAL A 112 0.81 4.80 -12.26
C VAL A 112 -0.64 5.12 -12.63
N GLY A 113 -1.03 4.95 -13.90
CA GLY A 113 -2.41 5.18 -14.34
C GLY A 113 -3.45 4.24 -13.71
N LYS A 114 -3.10 2.98 -13.39
CA LYS A 114 -4.01 2.06 -12.71
C LYS A 114 -4.13 2.36 -11.22
N ILE A 115 -3.03 2.83 -10.62
CA ILE A 115 -3.02 3.31 -9.24
C ILE A 115 -3.95 4.52 -9.13
N MET A 116 -3.76 5.54 -9.98
CA MET A 116 -4.63 6.73 -10.07
C MET A 116 -6.11 6.37 -10.20
N SER A 117 -6.45 5.47 -11.13
CA SER A 117 -7.84 5.02 -11.32
C SER A 117 -8.40 4.28 -10.09
N GLY A 118 -7.57 3.58 -9.33
CA GLY A 118 -7.97 2.97 -8.06
C GLY A 118 -8.34 4.03 -7.02
N PHE A 119 -7.49 5.04 -6.87
CA PHE A 119 -7.71 6.18 -5.98
C PHE A 119 -9.00 6.94 -6.33
N GLU A 120 -9.22 7.24 -7.61
CA GLU A 120 -10.47 7.84 -8.11
C GLU A 120 -11.71 6.99 -7.76
N LYS A 121 -11.65 5.67 -7.97
CA LYS A 121 -12.77 4.76 -7.67
C LYS A 121 -13.08 4.64 -6.18
N THR A 122 -12.09 4.87 -5.32
CA THR A 122 -12.25 4.86 -3.87
C THR A 122 -12.57 6.24 -3.28
N ASN A 123 -12.75 7.26 -4.13
CA ASN A 123 -12.90 8.66 -3.72
C ASN A 123 -11.77 9.14 -2.79
N LEU A 124 -10.54 8.70 -3.05
CA LEU A 124 -9.34 9.12 -2.33
C LEU A 124 -8.45 9.94 -3.27
N SER A 125 -8.06 11.15 -2.86
CA SER A 125 -7.15 11.98 -3.67
C SER A 125 -5.69 11.52 -3.54
N MET A 126 -5.03 11.30 -4.69
CA MET A 126 -3.58 10.99 -4.82
C MET A 126 -2.66 12.14 -4.37
N GLU A 127 -3.19 13.34 -4.10
CA GLU A 127 -2.39 14.42 -3.48
C GLU A 127 -1.96 14.08 -2.05
N CYS A 128 -2.70 13.17 -1.41
CA CYS A 128 -2.24 12.57 -0.18
C CYS A 128 -1.17 11.53 -0.51
N THR A 129 0.03 11.70 0.03
CA THR A 129 1.04 10.64 0.14
C THR A 129 0.47 9.53 1.02
N ILE A 130 -0.42 8.74 0.44
CA ILE A 130 -1.13 7.62 1.04
C ILE A 130 -0.37 6.37 0.65
N PHE A 131 0.26 5.76 1.63
CA PHE A 131 0.77 4.41 1.46
C PHE A 131 -0.31 3.44 1.94
N PHE A 132 -0.71 2.52 1.06
CA PHE A 132 -1.47 1.34 1.46
C PHE A 132 -0.50 0.24 1.82
N GLN A 133 -0.90 -0.57 2.78
CA GLN A 133 -0.07 -1.63 3.33
C GLN A 133 0.10 -2.81 2.36
N ILE A 134 0.88 -2.64 1.30
CA ILE A 134 1.80 -3.67 0.78
C ILE A 134 3.08 -2.98 0.29
N THR A 135 4.21 -3.50 0.77
CA THR A 135 5.60 -3.10 0.56
C THR A 135 5.98 -2.91 -0.92
N TYR A 136 6.86 -1.93 -1.15
CA TYR A 136 7.59 -1.55 -2.38
C TYR A 136 6.91 -0.55 -3.32
N CYS A 137 6.24 0.47 -2.79
CA CYS A 137 6.20 1.73 -3.54
C CYS A 137 7.59 2.38 -3.40
N TYR A 138 8.33 2.44 -4.51
CA TYR A 138 9.44 3.39 -4.64
C TYR A 138 8.94 4.76 -4.13
N PRO A 139 9.65 5.43 -3.21
CA PRO A 139 9.25 6.76 -2.79
C PRO A 139 9.13 7.62 -4.04
N ALA A 140 7.95 8.22 -4.24
CA ALA A 140 7.78 9.25 -5.25
C ALA A 140 8.86 10.30 -5.00
N LYS A 141 9.73 10.52 -5.99
CA LYS A 141 10.76 11.56 -5.92
C LYS A 141 10.03 12.88 -5.65
N SER A 142 10.23 13.41 -4.45
CA SER A 142 9.56 14.57 -3.84
C SER A 142 8.10 14.33 -3.39
N PRO A 143 7.84 13.96 -2.13
CA PRO A 143 6.51 14.15 -1.55
C PRO A 143 6.25 15.66 -1.48
N LYS A 144 5.24 16.15 -2.20
CA LYS A 144 4.75 17.52 -1.97
C LYS A 144 4.16 17.57 -0.55
N MET A 145 4.55 18.58 0.22
CA MET A 145 4.09 18.78 1.60
C MET A 145 2.56 18.79 1.65
N LEU A 146 2.00 17.94 2.51
CA LEU A 146 0.57 17.96 2.80
C LEU A 146 0.27 19.06 3.82
N SER A 147 -0.48 20.08 3.40
CA SER A 147 -1.03 21.05 4.34
C SER A 147 -2.04 20.36 5.26
N LYS A 148 -2.18 20.86 6.50
CA LYS A 148 -3.18 20.39 7.48
C LYS A 148 -4.59 20.26 6.87
N ARG A 149 -4.92 21.16 5.93
CA ARG A 149 -6.21 21.21 5.23
C ARG A 149 -6.46 20.01 4.32
N VAL A 150 -5.42 19.50 3.65
CA VAL A 150 -5.54 18.33 2.76
C VAL A 150 -5.76 17.06 3.57
N ILE A 151 -5.07 16.93 4.71
CA ILE A 151 -5.26 15.81 5.65
C ILE A 151 -6.68 15.84 6.23
N GLU A 152 -7.16 17.00 6.66
CA GLU A 152 -8.53 17.16 7.19
C GLU A 152 -9.60 16.87 6.12
N ASN A 153 -9.37 17.25 4.86
CA ASN A 153 -10.27 16.95 3.76
C ASN A 153 -10.31 15.46 3.42
N ALA A 154 -9.15 14.79 3.34
CA ALA A 154 -9.09 13.35 3.10
C ALA A 154 -9.76 12.56 4.24
N LEU A 155 -9.57 12.98 5.49
CA LEU A 155 -10.26 12.39 6.64
C LEU A 155 -11.78 12.63 6.57
N ARG A 156 -12.22 13.83 6.17
CA ARG A 156 -13.64 14.15 6.00
C ARG A 156 -14.28 13.35 4.87
N GLU A 157 -13.62 13.21 3.73
CA GLU A 157 -14.09 12.40 2.61
C GLU A 157 -14.20 10.93 3.00
N MET A 158 -13.20 10.40 3.71
CA MET A 158 -13.26 9.04 4.25
C MET A 158 -14.37 8.85 5.28
N LEU A 159 -14.61 9.83 6.15
CA LEU A 159 -15.71 9.81 7.12
C LEU A 159 -17.08 9.92 6.44
N ASN A 160 -17.23 10.76 5.41
CA ASN A 160 -18.47 10.89 4.66
C ASN A 160 -18.80 9.61 3.88
N ASN A 161 -17.81 9.00 3.22
CA ASN A 161 -17.96 7.69 2.57
C ASN A 161 -18.27 6.54 3.56
N PHE A 162 -17.99 6.74 4.84
CA PHE A 162 -18.37 5.81 5.91
C PHE A 162 -19.79 6.07 6.44
N LEU A 163 -20.23 7.33 6.48
CA LEU A 163 -21.56 7.72 6.97
C LEU A 163 -22.68 7.55 5.94
N ASP A 164 -22.35 7.55 4.64
CA ASP A 164 -23.28 7.24 3.54
C ASP A 164 -23.50 5.71 3.34
N GLN A 165 -23.13 4.87 4.33
CA GLN A 165 -23.35 3.41 4.36
C GLN A 165 -24.56 3.01 5.19
#